data_AF-A0A351J1J6-F1
#
_entry.id   AF-A0A351J1J6-F1
#
_cell.length_a   1.000
_cell.length_b   1.000
_cell.length_c   1.000
_cell.angle_alpha   90.00
_cell.angle_beta   90.00
_cell.angle_gamma   90.00
#
_symmetry.space_group_name_H-M   'P 1'
#
loop_
_entity.id
_entity.type
_entity.pdbx_description
1 polymer ?
#
loop_
_entity_poly.entity_id
_entity_poly.type
_entity_poly.pdbx_seq_one_letter_code
_entity_poly.pdbx_strand_id
1 'polypeptide(L)'
;YASHPVGLAGIMGGENSEISEDTTTVIFESAGFLGSSIRTTARDLGIRTESSGRFEKGLDPENALPALNRACELVTLLGAGEIVNGVIDVRTPKADDVKLHFTPDAINQFLGTSIAVEEMKETLKKLHFVFDTDGKVIVPTWRSDVRTMNDLAEEVARIYGYNRIVSSLFAGDVFVGKRTPMQQFRLELSSLCHAAGMYEILTYSFISPKTFDMLRLPASASERKAVVISNPLGENTGIMRTTAIGSILEAVAHNRSFRNPVVKLFELATVYLPTSPDNLPVE
;
A
#
# COMPACT_ATOMS: atom_id res chain seq x y z
N TYR A 1 -34.90 -2.49 -20.98
CA TYR A 1 -34.18 -3.11 -19.86
C TYR A 1 -33.45 -4.33 -20.38
N ALA A 2 -32.15 -4.49 -20.07
CA ALA A 2 -31.39 -5.68 -20.45
C ALA A 2 -31.85 -6.88 -19.61
N SER A 3 -32.00 -8.04 -20.25
CA SER A 3 -32.39 -9.30 -19.58
C SER A 3 -31.21 -10.06 -18.99
N HIS A 4 -29.98 -9.65 -19.31
CA HIS A 4 -28.72 -10.25 -18.87
C HIS A 4 -27.69 -9.16 -18.54
N PRO A 5 -26.71 -9.43 -17.65
CA PRO A 5 -25.57 -8.53 -17.46
C PRO A 5 -24.85 -8.26 -18.79
N VAL A 6 -24.46 -7.02 -19.02
CA VAL A 6 -23.74 -6.56 -20.22
C VAL A 6 -22.25 -6.31 -19.95
N GLY A 7 -21.79 -6.61 -18.73
CA GLY A 7 -20.39 -6.45 -18.35
C GLY A 7 -20.18 -6.44 -16.84
N LEU A 8 -18.92 -6.53 -16.46
CA LEU A 8 -18.42 -6.27 -15.12
C LEU A 8 -18.05 -4.80 -15.04
N ALA A 9 -18.97 -4.01 -14.48
CA ALA A 9 -18.89 -2.56 -14.41
C ALA A 9 -17.52 -2.07 -13.92
N GLY A 10 -16.89 -1.18 -14.70
CA GLY A 10 -15.55 -0.64 -14.42
C GLY A 10 -14.38 -1.61 -14.58
N ILE A 11 -14.62 -2.85 -15.03
CA ILE A 11 -13.57 -3.87 -15.21
C ILE A 11 -13.50 -4.34 -16.65
N MET A 12 -14.58 -4.92 -17.18
CA MET A 12 -14.61 -5.57 -18.49
C MET A 12 -16.03 -5.60 -19.07
N GLY A 13 -16.18 -5.35 -20.36
CA GLY A 13 -17.45 -5.52 -21.07
C GLY A 13 -17.85 -6.99 -21.19
N GLY A 14 -19.13 -7.27 -21.37
CA GLY A 14 -19.63 -8.61 -21.69
C GLY A 14 -19.55 -8.89 -23.18
N GLU A 15 -19.31 -10.15 -23.53
CA GLU A 15 -19.31 -10.64 -24.92
C GLU A 15 -20.64 -10.32 -25.64
N ASN A 16 -21.76 -10.34 -24.90
CA ASN A 16 -23.10 -10.07 -25.41
C ASN A 16 -23.37 -8.59 -25.76
N SER A 17 -22.45 -7.68 -25.47
CA SER A 17 -22.59 -6.25 -25.77
C SER A 17 -21.28 -5.63 -26.31
N GLU A 18 -20.36 -6.46 -26.78
CA GLU A 18 -19.14 -6.01 -27.42
C GLU A 18 -19.45 -5.37 -28.78
N ILE A 19 -18.63 -4.40 -29.19
CA ILE A 19 -18.70 -3.80 -30.52
C ILE A 19 -18.04 -4.77 -31.53
N SER A 20 -18.81 -5.18 -32.52
CA SER A 20 -18.40 -6.04 -33.64
C SER A 20 -18.33 -5.27 -34.97
N GLU A 21 -17.85 -5.93 -36.03
CA GLU A 21 -17.74 -5.32 -37.37
C GLU A 21 -19.09 -4.86 -37.96
N ASP A 22 -20.19 -5.50 -37.56
CA ASP A 22 -21.56 -5.19 -37.99
C ASP A 22 -22.30 -4.23 -37.06
N THR A 23 -21.63 -3.69 -36.03
CA THR A 23 -22.25 -2.74 -35.10
C THR A 23 -22.55 -1.41 -35.79
N THR A 24 -23.83 -1.07 -35.92
CA THR A 24 -24.29 0.19 -36.52
C THR A 24 -24.70 1.24 -35.48
N THR A 25 -24.84 0.86 -34.22
CA THR A 25 -25.33 1.75 -33.15
C THR A 25 -24.57 1.45 -31.87
N VAL A 26 -23.95 2.48 -31.32
CA VAL A 26 -23.11 2.39 -30.13
C VAL A 26 -23.70 3.25 -29.03
N ILE A 27 -23.69 2.73 -27.81
CA ILE A 27 -23.99 3.49 -26.59
C ILE A 27 -22.67 3.72 -25.88
N PHE A 28 -22.35 4.99 -25.59
CA PHE A 28 -21.21 5.32 -24.75
C PHE A 28 -21.61 5.27 -23.28
N GLU A 29 -20.86 4.49 -22.49
CA GLU A 29 -20.92 4.53 -21.03
C GLU A 29 -19.76 5.39 -20.49
N SER A 30 -20.08 6.36 -19.64
CA SER A 30 -19.11 7.10 -18.84
C SER A 30 -19.62 7.16 -17.41
N ALA A 31 -18.95 6.43 -16.52
CA ALA A 31 -19.44 6.16 -15.17
C ALA A 31 -18.35 6.38 -14.12
N GLY A 32 -18.77 6.53 -12.86
CA GLY A 32 -17.91 6.52 -11.68
C GLY A 32 -18.27 5.34 -10.79
N PHE A 33 -17.30 4.46 -10.51
CA PHE A 33 -17.50 3.29 -9.65
C PHE A 33 -16.76 3.43 -8.32
N LEU A 34 -17.26 2.74 -7.28
CA LEU A 34 -16.59 2.67 -6.00
C LEU A 34 -15.28 1.86 -6.13
N GLY A 35 -14.14 2.54 -5.99
CA GLY A 35 -12.81 1.94 -6.22
C GLY A 35 -12.52 0.70 -5.38
N SER A 36 -13.01 0.62 -4.13
CA SER A 36 -12.85 -0.58 -3.29
C SER A 36 -13.61 -1.80 -3.83
N SER A 37 -14.80 -1.58 -4.41
CA SER A 37 -15.58 -2.64 -5.05
C SER A 37 -14.88 -3.16 -6.31
N ILE A 38 -14.36 -2.25 -7.13
CA ILE A 38 -13.59 -2.58 -8.33
C ILE A 38 -12.33 -3.37 -7.97
N ARG A 39 -11.58 -2.92 -6.97
CA ARG A 39 -10.35 -3.58 -6.51
C ARG A 39 -10.62 -5.02 -6.05
N THR A 40 -11.61 -5.21 -5.18
CA THR A 40 -11.96 -6.54 -4.67
C THR A 40 -12.37 -7.45 -5.81
N THR A 41 -13.30 -7.00 -6.66
CA THR A 41 -13.82 -7.82 -7.77
C THR A 41 -12.74 -8.17 -8.79
N ALA A 42 -11.91 -7.20 -9.21
CA ALA A 42 -10.81 -7.42 -10.13
C ALA A 42 -9.77 -8.41 -9.59
N ARG A 43 -9.41 -8.28 -8.31
CA ARG A 43 -8.45 -9.17 -7.64
C ARG A 43 -9.00 -10.59 -7.52
N ASP A 44 -10.25 -10.73 -7.07
CA ASP A 44 -10.85 -12.03 -6.81
C ASP A 44 -11.09 -12.81 -8.12
N LEU A 45 -11.32 -12.11 -9.24
CA LEU A 45 -11.41 -12.72 -10.58
C LEU A 45 -10.06 -12.87 -11.28
N GLY A 46 -8.98 -12.28 -10.76
CA GLY A 46 -7.67 -12.25 -11.42
C GLY A 46 -7.62 -11.44 -12.72
N ILE A 47 -8.57 -10.50 -12.91
CA ILE A 47 -8.71 -9.69 -14.12
C ILE A 47 -8.36 -8.24 -13.80
N ARG A 48 -7.22 -7.76 -14.31
CA ARG A 48 -6.82 -6.36 -14.17
C ARG A 48 -6.76 -5.70 -15.55
N THR A 49 -7.54 -4.66 -15.75
CA THR A 49 -7.56 -3.85 -16.98
C THR A 49 -7.09 -2.42 -16.69
N GLU A 50 -6.78 -1.67 -17.74
CA GLU A 50 -6.51 -0.23 -17.62
C GLU A 50 -7.69 0.51 -16.97
N SER A 51 -8.92 0.09 -17.30
CA SER A 51 -10.15 0.63 -16.71
C SER A 51 -10.22 0.37 -15.21
N SER A 52 -10.06 -0.89 -14.79
CA SER A 52 -10.13 -1.26 -13.37
C SER A 52 -9.04 -0.57 -12.55
N GLY A 53 -7.82 -0.43 -13.12
CA GLY A 53 -6.71 0.25 -12.47
C GLY A 53 -6.93 1.76 -12.27
N ARG A 54 -7.72 2.41 -13.14
CA ARG A 54 -8.12 3.82 -12.99
C ARG A 54 -9.22 3.96 -11.95
N PHE A 55 -10.27 3.13 -12.02
CA PHE A 55 -11.37 3.18 -11.06
C PHE A 55 -10.94 2.84 -9.63
N GLU A 56 -10.00 1.90 -9.45
CA GLU A 56 -9.43 1.57 -8.13
C GLU A 56 -8.82 2.80 -7.42
N LYS A 57 -8.20 3.71 -8.19
CA LYS A 57 -7.57 4.93 -7.65
C LYS A 57 -8.56 6.06 -7.37
N GLY A 58 -9.81 5.90 -7.78
CA GLY A 58 -10.82 6.95 -7.78
C GLY A 58 -10.68 7.84 -9.01
N LEU A 59 -11.79 8.03 -9.72
CA LEU A 59 -11.93 9.02 -10.78
C LEU A 59 -12.87 10.12 -10.30
N ASP A 60 -12.61 11.35 -10.76
CA ASP A 60 -13.50 12.48 -10.51
C ASP A 60 -14.87 12.23 -11.15
N PRO A 61 -15.96 12.12 -10.37
CA PRO A 61 -17.30 11.96 -10.92
C PRO A 61 -17.71 13.14 -11.82
N GLU A 62 -17.20 14.35 -11.59
CA GLU A 62 -17.52 15.51 -12.43
C GLU A 62 -16.90 15.41 -13.83
N ASN A 63 -15.93 14.52 -14.04
CA ASN A 63 -15.31 14.34 -15.35
C ASN A 63 -16.07 13.35 -16.25
N ALA A 64 -17.10 12.65 -15.74
CA ALA A 64 -17.83 11.64 -16.51
C ALA A 64 -18.52 12.24 -17.75
N LEU A 65 -19.28 13.33 -17.57
CA LEU A 65 -19.99 13.99 -18.67
C LEU A 65 -19.05 14.73 -19.64
N PRO A 66 -18.04 15.50 -19.18
CA PRO A 66 -17.02 16.07 -20.08
C PRO A 66 -16.29 15.01 -20.91
N ALA A 67 -15.92 13.87 -20.31
CA ALA A 67 -15.26 12.78 -21.02
C ALA A 67 -16.16 12.14 -22.07
N LEU A 68 -17.44 11.94 -21.75
CA LEU A 68 -18.47 11.45 -22.69
C LEU A 68 -18.62 12.41 -23.87
N ASN A 69 -18.78 13.70 -23.60
CA ASN A 69 -18.92 14.71 -24.65
C ASN A 69 -17.69 14.77 -25.55
N ARG A 70 -16.49 14.62 -24.98
CA ARG A 70 -15.24 14.56 -25.75
C ARG A 70 -15.17 13.31 -26.63
N ALA A 71 -15.65 12.16 -26.15
CA ALA A 71 -15.75 10.95 -26.97
C ALA A 71 -16.72 11.16 -28.16
N CYS A 72 -17.89 11.76 -27.91
CA CYS A 72 -18.84 12.10 -28.97
C CYS A 72 -18.27 13.11 -29.99
N GLU A 73 -17.53 14.11 -29.51
CA GLU A 73 -16.83 15.06 -30.39
C GLU A 73 -15.83 14.36 -31.30
N LEU A 74 -15.05 13.41 -30.77
CA LEU A 74 -14.09 12.62 -31.54
C LEU A 74 -14.77 11.77 -32.62
N VAL A 75 -15.93 11.17 -32.33
CA VAL A 75 -16.71 10.42 -33.34
C VAL A 75 -17.04 11.32 -34.54
N THR A 76 -17.51 12.54 -34.27
CA THR A 76 -17.82 13.52 -35.34
C THR A 76 -16.56 13.95 -36.09
N LEU A 77 -15.48 14.30 -35.38
CA LEU A 77 -14.23 14.75 -36.00
C LEU A 77 -13.56 13.69 -36.87
N LEU A 78 -13.70 12.41 -36.50
CA LEU A 78 -13.15 11.29 -37.25
C LEU A 78 -14.07 10.80 -38.38
N GLY A 79 -15.28 11.36 -38.51
CA GLY A 79 -16.29 10.88 -39.45
C GLY A 79 -16.74 9.45 -39.17
N ALA A 80 -16.64 9.01 -37.91
CA ALA A 80 -16.89 7.63 -37.49
C ALA A 80 -18.38 7.34 -37.24
N GLY A 81 -19.23 8.36 -37.26
CA GLY A 81 -20.66 8.21 -37.07
C GLY A 81 -21.36 9.55 -36.83
N GLU A 82 -22.67 9.49 -36.63
CA GLU A 82 -23.51 10.64 -36.29
C GLU A 82 -23.91 10.57 -34.81
N ILE A 83 -23.81 11.71 -34.12
CA ILE A 83 -24.20 11.79 -32.70
C ILE A 83 -25.70 12.07 -32.61
N VAL A 84 -26.40 11.16 -31.94
CA VAL A 84 -27.82 11.34 -31.60
C VAL A 84 -27.93 12.24 -30.37
N ASN A 85 -28.83 13.23 -30.41
CA ASN A 85 -29.06 14.12 -29.29
C ASN A 85 -29.73 13.40 -28.11
N GLY A 86 -29.23 13.66 -26.91
CA GLY A 86 -29.77 13.17 -25.65
C GLY A 86 -28.68 12.60 -24.75
N VAL A 87 -28.81 12.80 -23.44
CA VAL A 87 -27.94 12.18 -22.44
C VAL A 87 -28.79 11.69 -21.28
N ILE A 88 -28.50 10.47 -20.82
CA ILE A 88 -29.08 9.91 -19.61
C ILE A 88 -28.00 10.02 -18.53
N ASP A 89 -28.15 11.01 -17.65
CA ASP A 89 -27.24 11.23 -16.52
C ASP A 89 -27.93 10.83 -15.21
N VAL A 90 -27.51 9.68 -14.66
CA VAL A 90 -27.98 9.18 -13.37
C VAL A 90 -26.84 9.33 -12.37
N ARG A 91 -26.90 10.36 -11.54
CA ARG A 91 -25.86 10.69 -10.58
C ARG A 91 -26.42 10.95 -9.19
N THR A 92 -25.60 10.65 -8.17
CA THR A 92 -25.81 11.19 -6.84
C THR A 92 -25.65 12.72 -6.87
N PRO A 93 -26.29 13.45 -5.93
CA PRO A 93 -26.05 14.88 -5.80
C PRO A 93 -24.54 15.18 -5.75
N LYS A 94 -24.15 16.28 -6.41
CA LYS A 94 -22.77 16.77 -6.35
C LYS A 94 -22.40 16.97 -4.88
N ALA A 95 -21.24 16.43 -4.48
CA ALA A 95 -20.71 16.70 -3.14
C ALA A 95 -20.34 18.18 -3.01
N ASP A 96 -20.47 18.72 -1.80
CA ASP A 96 -20.02 20.09 -1.54
C ASP A 96 -18.52 20.22 -1.83
N ASP A 97 -18.12 21.40 -2.34
CA ASP A 97 -16.72 21.70 -2.60
C ASP A 97 -15.90 21.57 -1.30
N VAL A 98 -14.74 20.92 -1.40
CA VAL A 98 -13.81 20.82 -0.26
C VAL A 98 -13.13 22.18 -0.08
N LYS A 99 -13.42 22.83 1.04
CA LYS A 99 -12.87 24.14 1.42
C LYS A 99 -11.95 24.01 2.62
N LEU A 100 -10.68 24.36 2.44
CA LEU A 100 -9.66 24.26 3.47
C LEU A 100 -9.20 25.64 3.92
N HIS A 101 -8.94 25.81 5.22
CA HIS A 101 -8.33 27.03 5.72
C HIS A 101 -6.89 27.14 5.21
N PHE A 102 -6.56 28.28 4.62
CA PHE A 102 -5.19 28.58 4.20
C PHE A 102 -4.44 29.26 5.35
N THR A 103 -3.50 28.54 5.97
CA THR A 103 -2.72 29.02 7.11
C THR A 103 -1.21 28.98 6.79
N PRO A 104 -0.67 29.99 6.08
CA PRO A 104 0.73 30.02 5.64
C PRO A 104 1.75 29.80 6.76
N ASP A 105 1.51 30.38 7.94
CA ASP A 105 2.40 30.24 9.08
C ASP A 105 2.46 28.78 9.57
N ALA A 106 1.31 28.10 9.60
CA ALA A 106 1.24 26.69 9.96
C ALA A 106 1.90 25.80 8.90
N ILE A 107 1.74 26.13 7.61
CA ILE A 107 2.42 25.42 6.51
C ILE A 107 3.93 25.57 6.64
N ASN A 108 4.43 26.80 6.83
CA ASN A 108 5.86 27.05 7.01
C ASN A 108 6.41 26.36 8.26
N GLN A 109 5.66 26.39 9.37
CA GLN A 109 6.04 25.69 10.59
C GLN A 109 6.12 24.17 10.37
N PHE A 110 5.15 23.59 9.67
CA PHE A 110 5.11 22.16 9.37
C PHE A 110 6.28 21.75 8.45
N LEU A 111 6.57 22.54 7.43
CA LEU A 111 7.64 22.28 6.47
C LEU A 111 9.04 22.65 6.98
N GLY A 112 9.14 23.44 8.06
CA GLY A 112 10.40 24.01 8.53
C GLY A 112 10.98 25.03 7.56
N THR A 113 10.12 25.80 6.88
CA THR A 113 10.49 26.74 5.82
C THR A 113 10.04 28.18 6.13
N SER A 114 10.49 29.12 5.30
CA SER A 114 10.06 30.52 5.33
C SER A 114 9.58 30.97 3.93
N ILE A 115 8.73 30.16 3.30
CA ILE A 115 8.19 30.43 1.96
C ILE A 115 7.23 31.63 2.06
N ALA A 116 7.32 32.56 1.11
CA ALA A 116 6.45 33.72 1.08
C ALA A 116 4.99 33.32 0.79
N VAL A 117 4.03 33.98 1.45
CA VAL A 117 2.59 33.69 1.28
C VAL A 117 2.16 33.75 -0.18
N GLU A 118 2.66 34.73 -0.94
CA GLU A 118 2.32 34.88 -2.36
C GLU A 118 2.89 33.74 -3.22
N GLU A 119 4.10 33.24 -2.92
CA GLU A 119 4.69 32.07 -3.60
C GLU A 119 3.85 30.80 -3.36
N MET A 120 3.34 30.62 -2.13
CA MET A 120 2.41 29.53 -1.81
C MET A 120 1.09 29.65 -2.58
N LYS A 121 0.50 30.85 -2.63
CA LYS A 121 -0.75 31.10 -3.37
C LYS A 121 -0.57 30.87 -4.87
N GLU A 122 0.52 31.35 -5.46
CA GLU A 122 0.84 31.13 -6.87
C GLU A 122 1.00 29.64 -7.18
N THR A 123 1.66 28.91 -6.29
CA THR A 123 1.81 27.46 -6.39
C THR A 123 0.45 26.75 -6.43
N LEU A 124 -0.41 27.04 -5.46
CA LEU A 124 -1.74 26.45 -5.40
C LEU A 124 -2.61 26.85 -6.61
N LYS A 125 -2.54 28.10 -7.07
CA LYS A 125 -3.25 28.55 -8.29
C LYS A 125 -2.76 27.84 -9.56
N LYS A 126 -1.45 27.60 -9.72
CA LYS A 126 -0.90 26.81 -10.84
C LYS A 126 -1.42 25.38 -10.86
N LEU A 127 -1.80 24.85 -9.70
CA LEU A 127 -2.41 23.54 -9.52
C LEU A 127 -3.95 23.59 -9.57
N HIS A 128 -4.52 24.71 -10.03
CA HIS A 128 -5.96 24.96 -10.19
C HIS A 128 -6.77 25.08 -8.89
N PHE A 129 -6.12 25.23 -7.73
CA PHE A 129 -6.82 25.57 -6.50
C PHE A 129 -7.32 27.01 -6.58
N VAL A 130 -8.56 27.24 -6.13
CA VAL A 130 -9.20 28.55 -6.14
C VAL A 130 -9.27 29.10 -4.72
N PHE A 131 -9.11 30.40 -4.53
CA PHE A 131 -9.30 31.04 -3.23
C PHE A 131 -10.68 31.70 -3.21
N ASP A 132 -11.48 31.41 -2.18
CA ASP A 132 -12.77 32.08 -1.97
C ASP A 132 -12.59 33.48 -1.36
N THR A 133 -13.71 34.21 -1.21
CA THR A 133 -13.72 35.57 -0.64
C THR A 133 -13.27 35.62 0.82
N ASP A 134 -13.38 34.49 1.54
CA ASP A 134 -12.97 34.35 2.93
C ASP A 134 -11.50 33.90 3.06
N GLY A 135 -10.80 33.72 1.94
CA GLY A 135 -9.41 33.29 1.88
C GLY A 135 -9.20 31.78 2.05
N LYS A 136 -10.26 30.97 2.01
CA LYS A 136 -10.15 29.50 2.01
C LYS A 136 -9.76 28.99 0.64
N VAL A 137 -9.06 27.87 0.62
CA VAL A 137 -8.69 27.15 -0.60
C VAL A 137 -9.81 26.18 -0.97
N ILE A 138 -10.41 26.37 -2.14
CA ILE A 138 -11.30 25.43 -2.79
C ILE A 138 -10.44 24.42 -3.56
N VAL A 139 -10.56 23.16 -3.17
CA VAL A 139 -9.84 22.03 -3.77
C VAL A 139 -10.55 21.60 -5.07
N PRO A 140 -9.82 21.40 -6.18
CA PRO A 140 -10.40 20.86 -7.40
C PRO A 140 -11.03 19.47 -7.18
N THR A 141 -12.13 19.17 -7.87
CA THR A 141 -12.90 17.93 -7.67
C THR A 141 -12.09 16.66 -7.95
N TRP A 142 -11.11 16.74 -8.86
CA TRP A 142 -10.20 15.63 -9.18
C TRP A 142 -9.06 15.43 -8.17
N ARG A 143 -8.94 16.29 -7.15
CA ARG A 143 -7.98 16.18 -6.05
C ARG A 143 -8.63 15.65 -4.79
N SER A 144 -9.24 14.47 -4.88
CA SER A 144 -9.91 13.80 -3.77
C SER A 144 -8.99 13.42 -2.59
N ASP A 145 -7.68 13.45 -2.85
CA ASP A 145 -6.59 13.23 -1.89
C ASP A 145 -6.38 14.43 -0.95
N VAL A 146 -6.73 15.65 -1.36
CA VAL A 146 -6.46 16.86 -0.57
C VAL A 146 -7.63 17.20 0.34
N ARG A 147 -7.45 16.99 1.66
CA ARG A 147 -8.52 17.11 2.66
C ARG A 147 -8.13 17.91 3.90
N THR A 148 -6.85 18.20 4.07
CA THR A 148 -6.29 18.81 5.28
C THR A 148 -5.21 19.83 4.92
N MET A 149 -4.77 20.60 5.93
CA MET A 149 -3.67 21.56 5.76
C MET A 149 -2.37 20.88 5.34
N ASN A 150 -2.11 19.66 5.84
CA ASN A 150 -0.91 18.90 5.52
C ASN A 150 -0.82 18.56 4.03
N ASP A 151 -1.96 18.27 3.40
CA ASP A 151 -2.03 17.99 1.97
C ASP A 151 -1.74 19.26 1.14
N LEU A 152 -2.20 20.42 1.60
CA LEU A 152 -1.82 21.71 0.99
C LEU A 152 -0.32 21.99 1.17
N ALA A 153 0.22 21.69 2.34
CA ALA A 153 1.65 21.85 2.61
C ALA A 153 2.50 20.96 1.70
N GLU A 154 2.06 19.73 1.42
CA GLU A 154 2.72 18.86 0.46
C GLU A 154 2.71 19.45 -0.96
N GLU A 155 1.57 19.97 -1.43
CA GLU A 155 1.48 20.62 -2.74
C GLU A 155 2.41 21.83 -2.86
N VAL A 156 2.47 22.65 -1.81
CA VAL A 156 3.40 23.78 -1.71
C VAL A 156 4.84 23.28 -1.76
N ALA A 157 5.19 22.30 -0.92
CA ALA A 157 6.56 21.79 -0.82
C ALA A 157 7.04 21.12 -2.11
N ARG A 158 6.18 20.35 -2.78
CA ARG A 158 6.52 19.60 -4.00
C ARG A 158 6.86 20.52 -5.16
N ILE A 159 6.10 21.61 -5.31
CA ILE A 159 6.35 22.62 -6.36
C ILE A 159 7.46 23.58 -5.96
N TYR A 160 7.58 23.93 -4.69
CA TYR A 160 8.70 24.70 -4.16
C TYR A 160 10.03 23.98 -4.42
N GLY A 161 10.04 22.66 -4.22
CA GLY A 161 11.17 21.76 -4.42
C GLY A 161 11.74 21.27 -3.09
N TYR A 162 11.67 19.96 -2.83
CA TYR A 162 12.15 19.36 -1.57
C TYR A 162 13.64 19.60 -1.33
N ASN A 163 14.43 19.74 -2.39
CA ASN A 163 15.85 20.06 -2.33
C ASN A 163 16.16 21.45 -1.76
N ARG A 164 15.18 22.35 -1.66
CA ARG A 164 15.32 23.67 -1.05
C ARG A 164 14.99 23.66 0.44
N ILE A 165 14.36 22.61 0.94
CA ILE A 165 14.05 22.47 2.36
C ILE A 165 15.35 22.13 3.08
N VAL A 166 15.80 23.04 3.95
CA VAL A 166 17.08 22.90 4.66
C VAL A 166 16.93 21.84 5.74
N SER A 167 17.76 20.80 5.67
CA SER A 167 17.84 19.80 6.73
C SER A 167 18.29 20.46 8.03
N SER A 168 17.47 20.36 9.07
CA SER A 168 17.79 20.81 10.41
C SER A 168 17.89 19.61 11.35
N LEU A 169 18.57 19.79 12.47
CA LEU A 169 18.49 18.83 13.57
C LEU A 169 17.14 18.98 14.26
N PHE A 170 16.58 17.88 14.75
CA PHE A 170 15.36 17.92 15.55
C PHE A 170 15.56 18.87 16.75
N ALA A 171 14.62 19.81 16.90
CA ALA A 171 14.53 20.63 18.09
C ALA A 171 13.76 19.84 19.16
N GLY A 172 14.46 19.41 20.20
CA GLY A 172 13.87 18.66 21.32
C GLY A 172 14.92 18.26 22.35
N ASP A 173 14.47 17.76 23.49
CA ASP A 173 15.38 17.27 24.53
C ASP A 173 16.22 16.12 23.98
N VAL A 174 17.53 16.33 23.90
CA VAL A 174 18.48 15.32 23.42
C VAL A 174 18.66 14.30 24.54
N PHE A 175 17.88 13.24 24.52
CA PHE A 175 18.12 12.10 25.39
C PHE A 175 19.39 11.39 24.94
N VAL A 176 20.34 11.21 25.87
CA VAL A 176 21.51 10.36 25.63
C VAL A 176 21.02 8.91 25.60
N GLY A 177 20.83 8.39 24.38
CA GLY A 177 20.48 6.99 24.17
C GLY A 177 21.54 6.08 24.77
N LYS A 178 21.12 5.19 25.68
CA LYS A 178 21.97 4.11 26.21
C LYS A 178 21.33 2.78 25.85
N ARG A 179 22.17 1.76 25.65
CA ARG A 179 21.69 0.38 25.51
C ARG A 179 20.99 -0.04 26.81
N THR A 180 19.88 -0.75 26.69
CA THR A 180 19.25 -1.40 27.84
C THR A 180 20.17 -2.52 28.35
N PRO A 181 20.05 -2.94 29.63
CA PRO A 181 20.82 -4.05 30.16
C PRO A 181 20.72 -5.32 29.29
N MET A 182 19.54 -5.61 28.73
CA MET A 182 19.33 -6.76 27.84
C MET A 182 20.07 -6.61 26.50
N GLN A 183 20.08 -5.42 25.91
CA GLN A 183 20.84 -5.17 24.67
C GLN A 183 22.34 -5.32 24.90
N GLN A 184 22.83 -4.81 26.04
CA GLN A 184 24.23 -4.94 26.42
C GLN A 184 24.61 -6.41 26.66
N PHE A 185 23.77 -7.16 27.38
CA PHE A 185 23.96 -8.59 27.61
C PHE A 185 24.01 -9.41 26.31
N ARG A 186 23.11 -9.16 25.34
CA ARG A 186 23.14 -9.84 24.04
C ARG A 186 24.43 -9.59 23.27
N LEU A 187 24.94 -8.35 23.32
CA LEU A 187 26.19 -7.96 22.67
C LEU A 187 27.40 -8.65 23.31
N GLU A 188 27.43 -8.73 24.65
CA GLU A 188 28.48 -9.45 25.39
C GLU A 188 28.44 -10.95 25.09
N LEU A 189 27.24 -11.55 25.04
CA LEU A 189 27.05 -12.96 24.72
C LEU A 189 27.53 -13.30 23.30
N SER A 190 27.14 -12.50 22.30
CA SER A 190 27.63 -12.67 20.92
C SER A 190 29.16 -12.52 20.85
N SER A 191 29.73 -11.53 21.55
CA SER A 191 31.18 -11.35 21.62
C SER A 191 31.91 -12.56 22.22
N LEU A 192 31.33 -13.18 23.26
CA LEU A 192 31.87 -14.39 23.87
C LEU A 192 31.82 -15.59 22.92
N CYS A 193 30.71 -15.78 22.21
CA CYS A 193 30.58 -16.84 21.21
C CYS A 193 31.58 -16.67 20.06
N HIS A 194 31.79 -15.43 19.59
CA HIS A 194 32.83 -15.13 18.60
C HIS A 194 34.24 -15.45 19.12
N ALA A 195 34.56 -15.08 20.36
CA ALA A 195 35.84 -15.40 20.99
C ALA A 195 36.06 -16.92 21.14
N ALA A 196 34.98 -17.70 21.29
CA ALA A 196 35.01 -19.17 21.30
C ALA A 196 35.16 -19.80 19.89
N GLY A 197 35.24 -18.98 18.85
CA GLY A 197 35.37 -19.42 17.45
C GLY A 197 34.06 -19.93 16.85
N MET A 198 32.91 -19.46 17.35
CA MET A 198 31.60 -19.74 16.78
C MET A 198 31.21 -18.66 15.76
N TYR A 199 30.40 -19.03 14.78
CA TYR A 199 29.83 -18.13 13.79
C TYR A 199 28.36 -17.87 14.11
N GLU A 200 27.98 -16.59 14.16
CA GLU A 200 26.57 -16.21 14.29
C GLU A 200 25.84 -16.53 12.99
N ILE A 201 24.68 -17.18 13.09
CA ILE A 201 23.78 -17.44 11.96
C ILE A 201 22.46 -16.72 12.16
N LEU A 202 21.80 -16.40 11.04
CA LEU A 202 20.44 -15.88 11.02
C LEU A 202 19.59 -16.86 10.24
N THR A 203 18.62 -17.49 10.91
CA THR A 203 17.74 -18.47 10.28
C THR A 203 16.31 -17.96 10.21
N TYR A 204 15.50 -18.55 9.33
CA TYR A 204 14.11 -18.16 9.18
C TYR A 204 13.30 -18.50 10.44
N SER A 205 12.44 -17.56 10.84
CA SER A 205 11.42 -17.79 11.87
C SER A 205 10.31 -18.74 11.41
N PHE A 206 10.12 -18.88 10.09
CA PHE A 206 9.15 -19.79 9.49
C PHE A 206 9.81 -21.14 9.22
N ILE A 207 9.21 -22.21 9.75
CA ILE A 207 9.73 -23.57 9.63
C ILE A 207 8.64 -24.54 9.18
N SER A 208 9.07 -25.75 8.80
CA SER A 208 8.15 -26.85 8.56
C SER A 208 7.68 -27.44 9.90
N PRO A 209 6.40 -27.84 10.04
CA PRO A 209 5.96 -28.67 11.16
C PRO A 209 6.77 -29.97 11.33
N LYS A 210 7.31 -30.49 10.21
CA LYS A 210 8.16 -31.70 10.17
C LYS A 210 9.46 -31.53 10.95
N THR A 211 9.93 -30.29 11.18
CA THR A 211 11.13 -30.00 11.99
C THR A 211 10.99 -30.57 13.40
N PHE A 212 9.79 -30.58 13.99
CA PHE A 212 9.57 -31.18 15.32
C PHE A 212 9.72 -32.71 15.33
N ASP A 213 9.36 -33.37 14.23
CA ASP A 213 9.56 -34.83 14.06
C ASP A 213 11.04 -35.15 13.88
N MET A 214 11.77 -34.34 13.12
CA MET A 214 13.22 -34.46 12.96
C MET A 214 13.96 -34.28 14.29
N LEU A 215 13.48 -33.38 15.15
CA LEU A 215 13.95 -33.20 16.52
C LEU A 215 13.51 -34.32 17.47
N ARG A 216 12.68 -35.26 17.01
CA ARG A 216 12.11 -36.37 17.80
C ARG A 216 11.34 -35.91 19.03
N LEU A 217 10.69 -34.75 18.94
CA LEU A 217 9.85 -34.26 20.04
C LEU A 217 8.59 -35.13 20.17
N PRO A 218 8.15 -35.50 21.38
CA PRO A 218 6.91 -36.25 21.55
C PRO A 218 5.71 -35.44 21.05
N ALA A 219 4.61 -36.10 20.67
CA ALA A 219 3.40 -35.43 20.21
C ALA A 219 2.80 -34.48 21.28
N SER A 220 3.07 -34.74 22.56
CA SER A 220 2.66 -33.93 23.70
C SER A 220 3.58 -32.74 23.99
N ALA A 221 4.68 -32.55 23.25
CA ALA A 221 5.63 -31.47 23.48
C ALA A 221 4.96 -30.09 23.31
N SER A 222 5.22 -29.17 24.24
CA SER A 222 4.70 -27.80 24.19
C SER A 222 5.12 -27.05 22.93
N GLU A 223 6.31 -27.34 22.42
CA GLU A 223 6.92 -26.76 21.24
C GLU A 223 6.10 -27.04 19.97
N ARG A 224 5.33 -28.14 19.94
CA ARG A 224 4.45 -28.44 18.82
C ARG A 224 3.22 -27.54 18.76
N LYS A 225 2.90 -26.81 19.84
CA LYS A 225 1.89 -25.75 19.83
C LYS A 225 2.52 -24.50 19.22
N ALA A 226 2.47 -24.42 17.89
CA ALA A 226 3.05 -23.32 17.12
C ALA A 226 1.98 -22.46 16.46
N VAL A 227 2.33 -21.21 16.14
CA VAL A 227 1.48 -20.34 15.32
C VAL A 227 1.52 -20.82 13.87
N VAL A 228 0.34 -21.09 13.29
CA VAL A 228 0.20 -21.55 11.91
C VAL A 228 0.03 -20.35 10.98
N ILE A 229 0.74 -20.35 9.85
CA ILE A 229 0.61 -19.30 8.84
C ILE A 229 -0.58 -19.62 7.94
N SER A 230 -1.49 -18.66 7.78
CA SER A 230 -2.71 -18.86 6.98
C SER A 230 -2.43 -19.03 5.48
N ASN A 231 -1.44 -18.31 4.95
CA ASN A 231 -1.04 -18.34 3.53
C ASN A 231 0.47 -18.57 3.41
N PRO A 232 0.96 -19.78 3.73
CA PRO A 232 2.39 -20.06 3.68
C PRO A 232 2.88 -20.08 2.22
N LEU A 233 4.14 -19.69 2.00
CA LEU A 233 4.76 -19.75 0.67
C LEU A 233 5.03 -21.20 0.22
N GLY A 234 5.03 -22.16 1.15
CA GLY A 234 5.17 -23.58 0.88
C GLY A 234 5.21 -24.41 2.17
N GLU A 235 5.40 -25.72 2.05
CA GLU A 235 5.40 -26.65 3.20
C GLU A 235 6.52 -26.37 4.24
N ASN A 236 7.59 -25.71 3.81
CA ASN A 236 8.74 -25.38 4.66
C ASN A 236 8.53 -24.10 5.48
N THR A 237 7.43 -23.38 5.25
CA THR A 237 7.11 -22.11 5.93
C THR A 237 5.71 -22.16 6.54
N GLY A 238 5.27 -23.33 6.99
CA GLY A 238 3.90 -23.53 7.48
C GLY A 238 3.62 -22.96 8.88
N ILE A 239 4.64 -22.84 9.72
CA ILE A 239 4.51 -22.43 11.12
C ILE A 239 5.63 -21.48 11.55
N MET A 240 5.38 -20.71 12.61
CA MET A 240 6.42 -19.97 13.34
C MET A 240 7.18 -20.92 14.28
N ARG A 241 8.50 -20.78 14.36
CA ARG A 241 9.34 -21.60 15.26
C ARG A 241 9.04 -21.31 16.74
N THR A 242 8.86 -22.37 17.51
CA THR A 242 8.81 -22.34 18.99
C THR A 242 10.17 -22.66 19.61
N THR A 243 11.14 -23.10 18.79
CA THR A 243 12.51 -23.40 19.17
C THR A 243 13.46 -23.08 18.01
N ALA A 244 14.65 -22.59 18.32
CA ALA A 244 15.66 -22.27 17.32
C ALA A 244 16.53 -23.47 16.92
N ILE A 245 16.57 -24.53 17.75
CA ILE A 245 17.52 -25.64 17.57
C ILE A 245 17.32 -26.37 16.25
N GLY A 246 16.08 -26.48 15.77
CA GLY A 246 15.78 -27.09 14.46
C GLY A 246 16.50 -26.36 13.32
N SER A 247 16.36 -25.04 13.28
CA SER A 247 17.00 -24.21 12.27
C SER A 247 18.53 -24.23 12.36
N ILE A 248 19.09 -24.25 13.57
CA ILE A 248 20.54 -24.39 13.78
C ILE A 248 21.03 -25.75 13.25
N LEU A 249 20.31 -26.84 13.54
CA LEU A 249 20.68 -28.18 13.06
C LEU A 249 20.57 -28.31 11.54
N GLU A 250 19.57 -27.68 10.92
CA GLU A 250 19.47 -27.59 9.46
C GLU A 250 20.69 -26.86 8.87
N ALA A 251 21.14 -25.75 9.48
CA ALA A 251 22.35 -25.05 9.06
C ALA A 251 23.62 -25.91 9.23
N VAL A 252 23.70 -26.70 10.30
CA VAL A 252 24.78 -27.68 10.50
C VAL A 252 24.74 -28.78 9.43
N ALA A 253 23.57 -29.35 9.16
CA ALA A 253 23.38 -30.40 8.15
C ALA A 253 23.74 -29.89 6.74
N HIS A 254 23.34 -28.66 6.42
CA HIS A 254 23.72 -27.98 5.18
C HIS A 254 25.25 -27.84 5.09
N ASN A 255 25.92 -27.30 6.10
CA ASN A 255 27.38 -27.19 6.06
C ASN A 255 28.08 -28.55 5.91
N ARG A 256 27.56 -29.60 6.54
CA ARG A 256 28.07 -30.96 6.41
C ARG A 256 27.93 -31.51 4.99
N SER A 257 26.82 -31.25 4.29
CA SER A 257 26.64 -31.69 2.90
C SER A 257 27.64 -31.02 1.95
N PHE A 258 28.09 -29.81 2.28
CA PHE A 258 29.19 -29.10 1.60
C PHE A 258 30.59 -29.47 2.11
N ARG A 259 30.73 -30.58 2.85
CA ARG A 259 32.00 -31.12 3.33
C ARG A 259 32.76 -30.22 4.33
N ASN A 260 32.07 -29.34 5.05
CA ASN A 260 32.67 -28.61 6.17
C ASN A 260 32.79 -29.54 7.39
N PRO A 261 34.02 -29.94 7.80
CA PRO A 261 34.20 -31.00 8.79
C PRO A 261 34.01 -30.52 10.24
N VAL A 262 34.09 -29.21 10.48
CA VAL A 262 33.90 -28.60 11.79
C VAL A 262 33.01 -27.38 11.60
N VAL A 263 31.91 -27.34 12.34
CA VAL A 263 30.88 -26.30 12.25
C VAL A 263 30.52 -25.90 13.68
N LYS A 264 30.76 -24.63 14.01
CA LYS A 264 30.46 -24.05 15.33
C LYS A 264 29.55 -22.85 15.11
N LEU A 265 28.26 -23.00 15.36
CA LEU A 265 27.25 -21.97 15.07
C LEU A 265 26.50 -21.57 16.34
N PHE A 266 26.08 -20.31 16.42
CA PHE A 266 25.12 -19.85 17.43
C PHE A 266 24.12 -18.89 16.79
N GLU A 267 22.97 -18.71 17.43
CA GLU A 267 21.94 -17.75 17.02
C GLU A 267 21.28 -17.17 18.27
N LEU A 268 21.14 -15.84 18.32
CA LEU A 268 20.29 -15.15 19.31
C LEU A 268 18.87 -15.04 18.75
N ALA A 269 18.18 -16.17 18.73
CA ALA A 269 16.89 -16.35 18.05
C ALA A 269 15.70 -15.86 18.88
N THR A 270 14.76 -15.19 18.22
CA THR A 270 13.38 -15.04 18.70
C THR A 270 12.58 -16.31 18.42
N VAL A 271 11.77 -16.75 19.39
CA VAL A 271 10.81 -17.85 19.24
C VAL A 271 9.40 -17.29 19.45
N TYR A 272 8.38 -17.99 18.94
CA TYR A 272 7.01 -17.46 18.95
C TYR A 272 6.09 -18.43 19.68
N LEU A 273 5.74 -18.11 20.92
CA LEU A 273 4.91 -18.95 21.77
C LEU A 273 3.45 -18.50 21.70
N PRO A 274 2.51 -19.36 21.28
CA PRO A 274 1.11 -18.98 21.18
C PRO A 274 0.50 -18.71 22.56
N THR A 275 -0.37 -17.72 22.64
CA THR A 275 -1.08 -17.29 23.86
C THR A 275 -2.54 -17.77 23.85
N SER A 276 -3.39 -17.07 23.11
CA SER A 276 -4.80 -17.36 22.91
C SER A 276 -5.20 -17.15 21.45
N PRO A 277 -6.33 -17.72 21.00
CA PRO A 277 -6.90 -17.39 19.69
C PRO A 277 -7.00 -15.87 19.50
N ASP A 278 -6.73 -15.40 18.29
CA ASP A 278 -6.77 -13.99 17.88
C ASP A 278 -5.85 -13.02 18.64
N ASN A 279 -4.89 -13.55 19.42
CA ASN A 279 -3.87 -12.75 20.10
C ASN A 279 -2.48 -13.00 19.53
N LEU A 280 -1.61 -11.99 19.65
CA LEU A 280 -0.22 -12.10 19.21
C LEU A 280 0.55 -13.12 20.08
N PRO A 281 1.48 -13.88 19.48
CA PRO A 281 2.38 -14.74 20.24
C PRO A 281 3.32 -13.89 21.12
N VAL A 282 3.87 -14.54 22.15
CA VAL A 282 4.99 -13.99 22.92
C VAL A 282 6.29 -14.28 22.18
N GLU A 283 7.14 -13.27 22.07
CA GLU A 283 8.48 -13.29 21.49
C GLU A 283 9.60 -13.48 22.53
#